data_AF-A0A6L9QPC7-F1
#
_entry.id   AF-A0A6L9QPC7-F1
#
_cell.length_a   1.000
_cell.length_b   1.000
_cell.length_c   1.000
_cell.angle_alpha   90.00
_cell.angle_beta   90.00
_cell.angle_gamma   90.00
#
_symmetry.space_group_name_H-M   'P 1'
#
loop_
_entity.id
_entity.type
_entity.pdbx_description
1 polymer ?
#
loop_
_entity_poly.entity_id
_entity_poly.type
_entity_poly.pdbx_seq_one_letter_code
_entity_poly.pdbx_strand_id
1 'polypeptide(L)'
;RSRALLADDAEPLYREAIARLGRTRVRPELARAHLLYGEWLRRRRRRTDARRQLRTAHGMLEAMGMAAFAERARRELLATGGTARKRTVPATTELTAQEAQIARLARDGLSNPEIATRLFISSRTVQYHLRKVFAKLGITSRSQLDRVLP
;
A
#
# COMPACT_ATOMS: atom_id res chain seq x y z
N ARG A 1 15.58 3.48 -24.56
CA ARG A 1 14.34 2.70 -24.32
C ARG A 1 14.61 1.18 -24.17
N SER A 2 15.86 0.69 -24.24
CA SER A 2 16.15 -0.76 -24.30
C SER A 2 17.30 -1.26 -23.40
N ARG A 3 17.62 -0.59 -22.28
CA ARG A 3 18.49 -1.14 -21.21
C ARG A 3 17.79 -1.31 -19.85
N ALA A 4 16.51 -0.93 -19.76
CA ALA A 4 15.75 -0.92 -18.51
C ALA A 4 15.02 -2.24 -18.18
N LEU A 5 15.18 -3.27 -19.02
CA LEU A 5 14.54 -4.58 -18.85
C LEU A 5 15.45 -5.65 -18.23
N LEU A 6 16.73 -5.35 -17.95
CA LEU A 6 17.75 -6.35 -17.56
C LEU A 6 18.58 -6.02 -16.31
N ALA A 7 18.25 -4.96 -15.55
CA ALA A 7 18.95 -4.70 -14.27
C ALA A 7 18.07 -5.15 -13.09
N ASP A 8 18.52 -6.18 -12.38
CA ASP A 8 17.86 -6.65 -11.15
C ASP A 8 17.82 -5.57 -10.06
N ASP A 9 18.64 -4.53 -10.13
CA ASP A 9 18.56 -3.36 -9.26
C ASP A 9 18.63 -2.01 -10.02
N ALA A 10 17.52 -1.63 -10.66
CA ALA A 10 17.39 -0.32 -11.33
C ALA A 10 17.01 0.83 -10.36
N GLU A 11 16.81 0.55 -9.07
CA GLU A 11 16.39 1.55 -8.10
C GLU A 11 17.40 2.69 -7.88
N PRO A 12 18.72 2.42 -7.75
CA PRO A 12 19.71 3.48 -7.59
C PRO A 12 19.64 4.50 -8.72
N LEU A 13 19.45 4.04 -9.96
CA LEU A 13 19.36 4.91 -11.15
C LEU A 13 18.14 5.83 -11.11
N TYR A 14 16.98 5.32 -10.68
CA TYR A 14 15.78 6.15 -10.52
C TYR A 14 15.97 7.20 -9.41
N ARG A 15 16.54 6.81 -8.28
CA ARG A 15 16.79 7.72 -7.14
C ARG A 15 17.80 8.79 -7.51
N GLU A 16 18.87 8.42 -8.22
CA GLU A 16 19.89 9.36 -8.70
C GLU A 16 19.29 10.35 -9.71
N ALA A 17 18.50 9.88 -10.67
CA ALA A 17 17.81 10.74 -11.62
C ALA A 17 16.91 11.76 -10.91
N ILE A 18 16.09 11.33 -9.96
CA ILE A 18 15.23 12.21 -9.16
C ILE A 18 16.06 13.22 -8.36
N ALA A 19 17.14 12.78 -7.72
CA ALA A 19 18.00 13.66 -6.93
C ALA A 19 18.68 14.73 -7.79
N ARG A 20 19.20 14.35 -8.97
CA ARG A 20 19.82 15.29 -9.91
C ARG A 20 18.80 16.26 -10.50
N LEU A 21 17.66 15.76 -10.98
CA LEU A 21 16.59 16.58 -11.55
C LEU A 21 15.92 17.48 -10.52
N GLY A 22 15.84 17.05 -9.26
CA GLY A 22 15.34 17.85 -8.13
C GLY A 22 16.13 19.14 -7.91
N ARG A 23 17.41 19.15 -8.32
CA ARG A 23 18.31 20.31 -8.22
C ARG A 23 18.24 21.24 -9.44
N THR A 24 17.45 20.92 -10.46
CA THR A 24 17.34 21.74 -11.67
C THR A 24 15.95 22.40 -11.79
N ARG A 25 15.81 23.31 -12.76
CA ARG A 25 14.51 23.90 -13.12
C ARG A 25 13.71 23.05 -14.12
N VAL A 26 14.24 21.87 -14.45
CA VAL A 26 13.72 20.98 -15.50
C VAL A 26 12.60 20.10 -14.90
N ARG A 27 11.48 20.76 -14.55
CA ARG A 27 10.35 20.19 -13.78
C ARG A 27 9.58 19.07 -14.52
N PRO A 28 9.35 19.14 -15.84
CA PRO A 28 8.71 18.05 -16.59
C PRO A 28 9.48 16.72 -16.47
N GLU A 29 10.80 16.76 -16.57
CA GLU A 29 11.68 15.60 -16.52
C GLU A 29 11.71 15.00 -15.12
N LEU A 30 11.74 15.84 -14.08
CA LEU A 30 11.62 15.40 -12.69
C LEU A 30 10.30 14.65 -12.47
N ALA A 31 9.19 15.22 -12.94
CA ALA A 31 7.87 14.61 -12.81
C ALA A 31 7.78 13.27 -13.56
N ARG A 32 8.37 13.18 -14.76
CA ARG A 32 8.48 11.93 -15.53
C ARG A 32 9.38 10.90 -14.84
N ALA A 33 10.47 11.32 -14.18
CA ALA A 33 11.32 10.42 -13.40
C ALA A 33 10.55 9.80 -12.22
N HIS A 34 9.76 10.61 -11.50
CA HIS A 34 8.85 10.12 -10.47
C HIS A 34 7.80 9.12 -11.02
N LEU A 35 7.22 9.39 -12.19
CA LEU A 35 6.27 8.49 -12.84
C LEU A 35 6.91 7.13 -13.15
N LEU A 36 8.06 7.12 -13.82
CA LEU A 36 8.76 5.89 -14.20
C LEU A 36 9.20 5.08 -12.98
N TYR A 37 9.72 5.75 -11.95
CA TYR A 37 10.09 5.08 -10.70
C TYR A 37 8.87 4.48 -9.99
N GLY A 38 7.75 5.21 -9.97
CA GLY A 38 6.48 4.74 -9.42
C GLY A 38 5.94 3.49 -10.13
N GLU A 39 5.97 3.47 -11.47
CA GLU A 39 5.59 2.30 -12.27
C GLU A 39 6.49 1.09 -11.99
N TRP A 40 7.80 1.31 -11.94
CA TRP A 40 8.76 0.25 -11.63
C TRP A 40 8.53 -0.32 -10.23
N LEU A 41 8.31 0.53 -9.23
CA LEU A 41 7.97 0.13 -7.85
C LEU A 41 6.66 -0.67 -7.82
N ARG A 42 5.66 -0.30 -8.63
CA ARG A 42 4.40 -1.05 -8.75
C ARG A 42 4.66 -2.46 -9.29
N ARG A 43 5.44 -2.59 -10.37
CA ARG A 43 5.81 -3.90 -10.94
C ARG A 43 6.56 -4.78 -9.93
N ARG A 44 7.39 -4.16 -9.08
CA ARG A 44 8.07 -4.80 -7.93
C ARG A 44 7.17 -5.06 -6.71
N ARG A 45 5.86 -4.83 -6.83
CA ARG A 45 4.85 -4.97 -5.76
C ARG A 45 5.06 -4.07 -4.53
N ARG A 46 5.92 -3.04 -4.61
CA ARG A 46 6.18 -2.04 -3.56
C ARG A 46 5.17 -0.91 -3.58
N ARG A 47 3.89 -1.25 -3.36
CA ARG A 47 2.74 -0.34 -3.56
C ARG A 47 2.79 0.95 -2.75
N THR A 48 3.25 0.91 -1.50
CA THR A 48 3.33 2.12 -0.66
C THR A 48 4.32 3.12 -1.26
N ASP A 49 5.50 2.63 -1.68
CA ASP A 49 6.51 3.45 -2.33
C ASP A 49 6.05 3.94 -3.70
N ALA A 50 5.45 3.04 -4.50
CA ALA A 50 4.88 3.40 -5.79
C ALA A 50 3.87 4.55 -5.66
N ARG A 51 2.94 4.48 -4.70
CA ARG A 51 1.95 5.55 -4.47
C ARG A 51 2.58 6.89 -4.14
N ARG A 52 3.63 6.91 -3.32
CA ARG A 52 4.33 8.15 -2.99
C ARG A 52 4.88 8.80 -4.26
N GLN A 53 5.60 8.04 -5.07
CA GLN A 53 6.21 8.55 -6.30
C GLN A 53 5.15 8.94 -7.35
N LEU A 54 4.12 8.12 -7.53
CA LEU A 54 3.05 8.39 -8.50
C LEU A 54 2.18 9.58 -8.12
N ARG A 55 1.96 9.87 -6.82
CA ARG A 55 1.27 11.09 -6.37
C ARG A 55 2.09 12.34 -6.66
N THR A 56 3.39 12.31 -6.35
CA THR A 56 4.30 13.41 -6.70
C THR A 56 4.30 13.65 -8.20
N ALA A 57 4.43 12.60 -9.01
CA ALA A 57 4.36 12.71 -10.47
C ALA A 57 3.02 13.32 -10.93
N HIS A 58 1.90 12.77 -10.46
CA HIS A 58 0.57 13.22 -10.86
C HIS A 58 0.36 14.71 -10.56
N GLY A 59 0.60 15.17 -9.34
CA GLY A 59 0.41 16.57 -8.97
C GLY A 59 1.31 17.53 -9.76
N MET A 60 2.58 17.15 -10.00
CA MET A 60 3.47 17.96 -10.83
C MET A 60 2.99 18.03 -12.29
N LEU A 61 2.60 16.88 -12.87
CA LEU A 61 2.17 16.80 -14.27
C LEU A 61 0.83 17.51 -14.50
N GLU A 62 -0.08 17.43 -13.53
CA GLU A 62 -1.35 18.17 -13.53
C GLU A 62 -1.12 19.68 -13.47
N ALA A 63 -0.28 20.15 -12.53
CA ALA A 63 0.06 21.57 -12.40
C ALA A 63 0.73 22.16 -13.66
N MET A 64 1.44 21.34 -14.44
CA MET A 64 2.06 21.73 -15.71
C MET A 64 1.14 21.54 -16.94
N GLY A 65 -0.10 21.06 -16.77
CA GLY A 65 -1.02 20.80 -17.88
C GLY A 65 -0.64 19.61 -18.77
N MET A 66 0.25 18.73 -18.29
CA MET A 66 0.73 17.55 -19.04
C MET A 66 -0.28 16.39 -18.96
N ALA A 67 -1.48 16.60 -19.48
CA ALA A 67 -2.66 15.76 -19.25
C ALA A 67 -2.43 14.26 -19.54
N ALA A 68 -1.78 13.91 -20.65
CA ALA A 68 -1.53 12.50 -21.01
C ALA A 68 -0.66 11.78 -19.97
N PHE A 69 0.35 12.47 -19.42
CA PHE A 69 1.20 11.91 -18.37
C PHE A 69 0.49 11.90 -17.01
N ALA A 70 -0.30 12.94 -16.70
CA ALA A 70 -1.07 13.01 -15.46
C ALA A 70 -2.10 11.86 -15.39
N GLU A 71 -2.80 11.59 -16.50
CA GLU A 71 -3.76 10.49 -16.62
C GLU A 71 -3.07 9.12 -16.49
N ARG A 72 -1.88 8.96 -17.07
CA ARG A 72 -1.07 7.75 -16.89
C ARG A 72 -0.68 7.54 -15.42
N ALA A 73 -0.22 8.59 -14.73
CA ALA A 73 0.08 8.52 -13.30
C ALA A 73 -1.15 8.14 -12.47
N ARG A 74 -2.33 8.68 -12.82
CA ARG A 74 -3.61 8.37 -12.18
C ARG A 74 -4.00 6.89 -12.36
N ARG A 75 -3.88 6.35 -13.58
CA ARG A 75 -4.13 4.92 -13.85
C ARG A 75 -3.22 4.01 -13.06
N GLU A 76 -1.94 4.35 -12.97
CA GLU A 76 -0.97 3.61 -12.17
C GLU A 76 -1.28 3.69 -10.67
N LEU A 77 -1.73 4.85 -10.16
CA LEU A 77 -2.21 5.02 -8.79
C LEU A 77 -3.41 4.12 -8.48
N LEU A 78 -4.42 4.09 -9.36
CA LEU A 78 -5.56 3.18 -9.24
C LEU A 78 -5.11 1.72 -9.23
N ALA A 79 -4.15 1.37 -10.09
CA ALA A 79 -3.58 0.04 -10.17
C ALA A 79 -2.74 -0.36 -8.93
N THR A 80 -2.32 0.60 -8.08
CA THR A 80 -1.77 0.29 -6.75
C THR A 80 -2.86 -0.08 -5.72
N GLY A 81 -4.13 0.21 -6.00
CA GLY A 81 -5.31 -0.15 -5.20
C GLY A 81 -5.96 -1.48 -5.63
N GLY A 82 -5.69 -1.94 -6.85
CA GLY A 82 -6.07 -3.28 -7.31
C GLY A 82 -5.30 -4.36 -6.56
N THR A 83 -6.04 -5.12 -5.74
CA THR A 83 -5.59 -6.29 -4.95
C THR A 83 -4.79 -5.95 -3.69
N ALA A 84 -5.43 -5.33 -2.70
CA ALA A 84 -4.98 -5.32 -1.31
C ALA A 84 -4.48 -6.70 -0.85
N ARG A 85 -3.17 -6.93 -0.94
CA ARG A 85 -2.47 -8.01 -0.26
C ARG A 85 -1.03 -7.58 0.01
N LYS A 86 -0.68 -7.69 1.29
CA LYS A 86 0.60 -7.42 1.94
C LYS A 86 1.11 -5.97 1.91
N ARG A 87 0.60 -5.18 2.86
CA ARG A 87 1.42 -4.18 3.56
C ARG A 87 1.92 -4.87 4.82
N THR A 88 3.21 -5.16 4.88
CA THR A 88 3.96 -5.27 6.12
C THR A 88 3.98 -3.87 6.74
N VAL A 89 3.30 -3.72 7.87
CA VAL A 89 3.38 -2.54 8.75
C VAL A 89 4.28 -2.99 9.91
N PRO A 90 5.21 -2.14 10.41
CA PRO A 90 6.04 -2.51 11.55
C PRO A 90 5.17 -3.00 12.72
N ALA A 91 5.62 -4.08 13.36
CA ALA A 91 4.87 -4.79 14.39
C ALA A 91 4.82 -3.97 15.68
N THR A 92 3.81 -3.13 15.83
CA THR A 92 3.32 -2.82 17.18
C THR A 92 2.61 -4.09 17.68
N THR A 93 3.02 -4.60 18.83
CA THR A 93 2.35 -5.75 19.49
C THR A 93 0.95 -5.37 19.98
N GLU A 94 0.69 -4.09 20.19
CA GLU A 94 -0.61 -3.58 20.62
C GLU A 94 -1.66 -3.62 19.51
N LEU A 95 -2.87 -4.08 19.85
CA LEU A 95 -4.04 -4.04 18.99
C LEU A 95 -4.56 -2.60 18.87
N THR A 96 -4.93 -2.19 17.67
CA THR A 96 -5.69 -0.94 17.51
C THR A 96 -7.12 -1.11 18.07
N ALA A 97 -7.82 0.00 18.34
CA ALA A 97 -9.20 -0.04 18.82
C ALA A 97 -10.13 -0.90 17.92
N GLN A 98 -9.99 -0.77 16.59
CA GLN A 98 -10.75 -1.55 15.62
C GLN A 98 -10.35 -3.04 15.62
N GLU A 99 -9.05 -3.34 15.77
CA GLU A 99 -8.57 -4.72 15.88
C GLU A 99 -9.08 -5.40 17.16
N ALA A 100 -9.04 -4.68 18.30
CA ALA A 100 -9.56 -5.17 19.57
C ALA A 100 -11.07 -5.40 19.54
N GLN A 101 -11.83 -4.49 18.91
CA GLN A 101 -13.28 -4.65 18.72
C GLN A 101 -13.63 -5.89 17.88
N ILE A 102 -12.93 -6.09 16.75
CA ILE A 102 -13.11 -7.27 15.90
C ILE A 102 -12.72 -8.55 16.64
N ALA A 103 -11.62 -8.52 17.41
CA ALA A 103 -11.12 -9.67 18.16
C ALA A 103 -12.09 -10.11 19.26
N ARG A 104 -12.73 -9.17 19.98
CA ARG A 104 -13.78 -9.47 20.97
C ARG A 104 -15.01 -10.09 20.34
N LEU A 105 -15.55 -9.51 19.27
CA LEU A 105 -16.70 -10.10 18.57
C LEU A 105 -16.37 -11.50 18.02
N ALA A 106 -15.12 -11.72 17.61
CA ALA A 106 -14.67 -13.03 17.15
C ALA A 106 -14.51 -14.04 18.31
N ARG A 107 -14.06 -13.59 19.47
CA ARG A 107 -14.05 -14.40 20.69
C ARG A 107 -15.48 -14.79 21.08
N ASP A 108 -16.41 -13.85 21.04
CA ASP A 108 -17.82 -14.05 21.40
C ASP A 108 -18.62 -14.90 20.38
N GLY A 109 -17.96 -15.56 19.43
CA GLY A 109 -18.57 -16.53 18.51
C GLY A 109 -19.04 -16.00 17.16
N LEU A 110 -19.04 -14.69 16.90
CA LEU A 110 -19.61 -14.12 15.66
C LEU A 110 -18.74 -14.42 14.43
N SER A 111 -19.34 -14.97 13.38
CA SER A 111 -18.69 -15.21 12.09
C SER A 111 -18.24 -13.91 11.41
N ASN A 112 -17.31 -14.01 10.44
CA ASN A 112 -16.81 -12.83 9.73
C ASN A 112 -17.93 -12.01 9.03
N PRO A 113 -18.97 -12.63 8.42
CA PRO A 113 -20.13 -11.89 7.92
C PRO A 113 -20.94 -11.17 9.00
N GLU A 114 -21.16 -11.79 10.16
CA GLU A 114 -21.92 -11.16 11.25
C GLU A 114 -21.17 -9.95 11.84
N ILE A 115 -19.86 -10.09 12.04
CA ILE A 115 -18.98 -8.99 12.44
C ILE A 115 -19.00 -7.87 11.38
N ALA A 116 -18.92 -8.24 10.11
CA ALA A 116 -18.95 -7.31 8.99
C ALA A 116 -20.24 -6.47 8.98
N THR A 117 -21.40 -7.12 9.15
CA THR A 117 -22.70 -6.45 9.27
C THR A 117 -22.73 -5.51 10.46
N ARG A 118 -22.30 -5.95 11.65
CA ARG A 118 -22.32 -5.13 12.87
C ARG A 118 -21.40 -3.91 12.82
N LEU A 119 -20.29 -4.02 12.09
CA LEU A 119 -19.29 -2.96 11.97
C LEU A 119 -19.39 -2.18 10.65
N PHE A 120 -20.40 -2.44 9.81
CA PHE A 120 -20.58 -1.81 8.50
C PHE A 120 -19.32 -1.87 7.61
N ILE A 121 -18.65 -3.03 7.57
CA ILE A 121 -17.46 -3.30 6.75
C ILE A 121 -17.61 -4.61 5.99
N SER A 122 -16.70 -4.91 5.05
CA SER A 122 -16.74 -6.20 4.34
C SER A 122 -16.19 -7.35 5.19
N SER A 123 -16.69 -8.57 5.01
CA SER A 123 -16.15 -9.80 5.64
C SER A 123 -14.67 -10.02 5.31
N ARG A 124 -14.22 -9.55 4.15
CA ARG A 124 -12.80 -9.56 3.74
C ARG A 124 -11.96 -8.59 4.57
N THR A 125 -12.53 -7.44 4.96
CA THR A 125 -11.91 -6.48 5.89
C THR A 125 -11.79 -7.11 7.27
N VAL A 126 -12.83 -7.78 7.77
CA VAL A 126 -12.78 -8.54 9.03
C VAL A 126 -11.68 -9.60 9.00
N GLN A 127 -11.63 -10.42 7.96
CA GLN A 127 -10.57 -11.43 7.79
C GLN A 127 -9.17 -10.79 7.78
N TYR A 128 -9.01 -9.62 7.16
CA TYR A 128 -7.74 -8.90 7.15
C TYR A 128 -7.32 -8.46 8.56
N HIS A 129 -8.24 -7.89 9.35
CA HIS A 129 -7.95 -7.50 10.72
C HIS A 129 -7.64 -8.70 11.61
N LEU A 130 -8.40 -9.80 11.51
CA LEU A 130 -8.13 -11.02 12.29
C LEU A 130 -6.74 -11.59 12.02
N ARG A 131 -6.26 -11.57 10.77
CA ARG A 131 -4.89 -12.00 10.46
C ARG A 131 -3.83 -11.14 11.14
N LYS A 132 -4.08 -9.84 11.33
CA LYS A 132 -3.17 -8.97 12.07
C LYS A 132 -3.26 -9.21 13.57
N VAL A 133 -4.47 -9.37 14.09
CA VAL A 133 -4.70 -9.71 15.51
C VAL A 133 -3.95 -10.98 15.86
N PHE A 134 -4.06 -12.03 15.04
CA PHE A 134 -3.36 -13.29 15.26
C PHE A 134 -1.83 -13.13 15.27
N ALA A 135 -1.29 -12.38 14.32
CA ALA A 135 0.14 -12.08 14.28
C ALA A 135 0.61 -11.26 15.49
N LYS A 136 -0.20 -10.32 15.98
CA LYS A 136 0.13 -9.47 17.13
C LYS A 136 0.02 -10.21 18.47
N LEU A 137 -0.95 -11.10 18.60
CA LEU A 137 -1.18 -11.93 19.80
C LEU A 137 -0.38 -13.23 19.80
N GLY A 138 0.38 -13.52 18.74
CA GLY A 138 1.19 -14.75 18.64
C GLY A 138 0.36 -16.04 18.52
N ILE A 139 -0.87 -15.95 18.02
CA ILE A 139 -1.77 -17.09 17.84
C ILE A 139 -1.97 -17.41 16.35
N THR A 140 -2.41 -18.63 16.04
CA THR A 140 -2.63 -19.11 14.67
C THR A 140 -4.09 -19.44 14.38
N SER A 141 -4.92 -19.65 15.41
CA SER A 141 -6.35 -19.95 15.24
C SER A 141 -7.27 -19.05 16.08
N ARG A 142 -8.49 -18.88 15.56
CA ARG A 142 -9.57 -18.14 16.22
C ARG A 142 -9.95 -18.74 17.58
N SER A 143 -9.88 -20.06 17.71
CA SER A 143 -10.16 -20.77 18.98
C SER A 143 -9.16 -20.46 20.09
N GLN A 144 -8.04 -19.79 19.80
CA GLN A 144 -7.11 -19.35 20.84
C GLN A 144 -7.47 -17.97 21.41
N LEU A 145 -8.40 -17.23 20.79
CA LEU A 145 -8.80 -15.89 21.25
C LEU A 145 -9.32 -15.91 22.68
N ASP A 146 -10.08 -16.94 23.06
CA ASP A 146 -10.62 -17.13 24.42
C ASP A 146 -9.53 -17.24 25.49
N ARG A 147 -8.30 -17.63 25.11
CA ARG A 147 -7.16 -17.79 26.03
C ARG A 147 -6.30 -16.54 26.15
N VAL A 148 -6.35 -15.64 25.17
CA VAL A 148 -5.45 -14.47 25.08
C VAL A 148 -6.16 -13.13 25.23
N LEU A 149 -7.49 -13.12 25.22
CA LEU A 149 -8.31 -11.94 25.46
C LEU A 149 -9.09 -12.09 26.79
N PRO A 150 -9.12 -11.05 27.63
CA PRO A 150 -9.87 -11.03 28.88
C PRO A 150 -11.37 -10.95 28.63
#